data_AF-A0A820T118-F1
#
_entry.id   AF-A0A820T118-F1
#
_cell.length_a   1.000
_cell.length_b   1.000
_cell.length_c   1.000
_cell.angle_alpha   90.00
_cell.angle_beta   90.00
_cell.angle_gamma   90.00
#
_symmetry.space_group_name_H-M   'P 1'
#
loop_
_entity.id
_entity.type
_entity.pdbx_description
1 polymer ?
#
loop_
_entity_poly.entity_id
_entity_poly.type
_entity_poly.pdbx_seq_one_letter_code
_entity_poly.pdbx_strand_id
1 'polypeptide(L)'
;CPIVPKVDYYSSMFLCDFIVIFLIIAGHQRFSNSDSVQDNIIYRYIQGSSSIDITPILMLLIQFLLIIVDRIIYLKKHVHTKFYFLCFQFVVLHLWLVIIYPIWFQRAMPTNWAAVSIYIFKSFYFMLSSLQIRNGYPTRILGNFLTTRYSILRLLCYKLYCIIPFLYEMRVLMDWMFTPTSLSLTYYFMMEEIARNAWTQKCWRITYGRSPTKRAKNRGRCERCKII
;
A
#
# COMPACT_ATOMS: atom_id res chain seq x y z
N CYS A 1 8.92 34.77 -3.10
CA CYS A 1 9.23 33.42 -3.64
C CYS A 1 8.03 32.91 -4.40
N PRO A 2 8.17 32.42 -5.66
CA PRO A 2 7.03 31.88 -6.38
C PRO A 2 6.49 30.67 -5.61
N ILE A 3 5.19 30.68 -5.36
CA ILE A 3 4.50 29.64 -4.60
C ILE A 3 4.42 28.43 -5.52
N VAL A 4 5.46 27.58 -5.51
CA VAL A 4 5.43 26.31 -6.23
C VAL A 4 4.28 25.49 -5.67
N PRO A 5 3.34 24.99 -6.51
CA PRO A 5 2.25 24.16 -6.03
C PRO A 5 2.84 22.92 -5.34
N LYS A 6 2.54 22.77 -4.05
CA LYS A 6 3.04 21.64 -3.26
C LYS A 6 2.28 20.38 -3.65
N VAL A 7 2.87 19.59 -4.54
CA VAL A 7 2.34 18.29 -4.96
C VAL A 7 2.66 17.25 -3.89
N ASP A 8 1.66 16.43 -3.54
CA ASP A 8 1.86 15.33 -2.62
C ASP A 8 2.29 14.06 -3.37
N TYR A 9 3.51 13.60 -3.11
CA TYR A 9 4.08 12.39 -3.70
C TYR A 9 3.93 11.16 -2.78
N TYR A 10 3.40 11.32 -1.56
CA TYR A 10 3.33 10.24 -0.58
C TYR A 10 2.49 9.06 -1.06
N SER A 11 1.37 9.31 -1.74
CA SER A 11 0.52 8.23 -2.27
C SER A 11 1.28 7.34 -3.27
N SER A 12 2.11 7.93 -4.13
CA SER A 12 2.92 7.18 -5.09
C SER A 12 4.06 6.43 -4.40
N MET A 13 4.70 7.03 -3.39
CA MET A 13 5.71 6.35 -2.57
C MET A 13 5.14 5.13 -1.84
N PHE A 14 3.99 5.29 -1.19
CA PHE A 14 3.31 4.19 -0.51
C PHE A 14 2.95 3.06 -1.48
N LEU A 15 2.53 3.39 -2.71
CA LEU A 15 2.27 2.40 -3.75
C LEU A 15 3.54 1.63 -4.12
N CYS A 16 4.68 2.30 -4.30
CA CYS A 16 5.96 1.63 -4.52
C CYS A 16 6.30 0.64 -3.40
N ASP A 17 6.16 1.06 -2.13
CA ASP A 17 6.41 0.18 -0.99
C ASP A 17 5.42 -0.99 -0.90
N PHE A 18 4.17 -0.78 -1.29
CA PHE A 18 3.16 -1.83 -1.37
C PHE A 18 3.50 -2.87 -2.45
N ILE A 19 3.98 -2.43 -3.62
CA ILE A 19 4.49 -3.33 -4.66
C ILE A 19 5.71 -4.11 -4.14
N VAL A 20 6.61 -3.47 -3.38
CA VAL A 20 7.77 -4.16 -2.79
C VAL A 20 7.34 -5.28 -1.84
N ILE A 21 6.34 -5.06 -0.98
CA ILE A 21 5.79 -6.14 -0.14
C ILE A 21 5.26 -7.30 -1.00
N PHE A 22 4.49 -6.99 -2.05
CA PHE A 22 3.97 -8.01 -2.96
C PHE A 22 5.09 -8.80 -3.65
N LEU A 23 6.18 -8.12 -4.07
CA LEU A 23 7.36 -8.76 -4.67
C LEU A 23 8.11 -9.66 -3.68
N ILE A 24 8.22 -9.27 -2.40
CA ILE A 24 8.82 -10.11 -1.37
C ILE A 24 8.02 -11.40 -1.18
N ILE A 25 6.69 -11.29 -1.13
CA ILE A 25 5.78 -12.44 -1.00
C ILE A 25 5.86 -13.34 -2.24
N ALA A 26 5.74 -12.78 -3.44
CA ALA A 26 5.83 -13.53 -4.69
C ALA A 26 7.22 -14.16 -4.90
N GLY A 27 8.26 -13.50 -4.42
CA GLY A 27 9.66 -13.93 -4.48
C GLY A 27 10.09 -14.87 -3.35
N HIS A 28 9.21 -15.29 -2.44
CA HIS A 28 9.57 -16.05 -1.23
C HIS A 28 10.47 -17.26 -1.52
N GLN A 29 10.16 -18.04 -2.55
CA GLN A 29 10.94 -19.22 -2.94
C GLN A 29 12.38 -18.87 -3.39
N ARG A 30 12.60 -17.66 -3.89
CA ARG A 30 13.91 -17.19 -4.36
C ARG A 30 14.78 -16.58 -3.27
N PHE A 31 14.17 -16.27 -2.12
CA PHE A 31 14.86 -15.83 -0.89
C PHE A 31 14.98 -16.98 0.12
N SER A 32 14.89 -18.23 -0.35
CA SER A 32 15.14 -19.44 0.42
C SER A 32 16.58 -19.90 0.24
N ASN A 33 17.22 -20.34 1.33
CA ASN A 33 18.56 -20.94 1.30
C ASN A 33 18.55 -22.39 0.81
N SER A 34 17.38 -22.96 0.53
CA SER A 34 17.30 -24.31 -0.03
C SER A 34 17.69 -24.32 -1.51
N ASP A 35 18.95 -24.66 -1.75
CA ASP A 35 19.49 -25.00 -3.07
C ASP A 35 18.82 -26.28 -3.59
N SER A 36 17.58 -26.20 -4.08
CA SER A 36 17.12 -27.19 -5.06
C SER A 36 16.11 -26.58 -6.03
N VAL A 37 16.58 -26.44 -7.27
CA VAL A 37 15.83 -26.03 -8.45
C VAL A 37 14.77 -27.09 -8.87
N GLN A 38 14.64 -28.21 -8.15
CA GLN A 38 13.86 -29.33 -8.64
C GLN A 38 13.21 -30.24 -7.56
N ASP A 39 13.16 -29.86 -6.28
CA ASP A 39 12.41 -30.69 -5.33
C ASP A 39 10.97 -30.21 -5.28
N ASN A 40 10.10 -30.96 -5.97
CA ASN A 40 8.66 -30.72 -6.03
C ASN A 40 8.15 -30.37 -4.63
N ILE A 41 7.33 -29.34 -4.55
CA ILE A 41 6.64 -28.85 -3.33
C ILE A 41 6.01 -30.02 -2.53
N ILE A 42 5.60 -31.07 -3.25
CA ILE A 42 5.08 -32.34 -2.72
C ILE A 42 6.10 -33.08 -1.84
N TYR A 43 7.37 -33.19 -2.25
CA TYR A 43 8.41 -33.85 -1.45
C TYR A 43 8.73 -33.08 -0.16
N ARG A 44 8.75 -31.74 -0.19
CA ARG A 44 8.96 -30.93 1.03
C ARG A 44 7.79 -31.05 2.02
N TYR A 45 6.57 -31.23 1.52
CA TYR A 45 5.38 -31.44 2.35
C TYR A 45 5.34 -32.86 2.96
N ILE A 46 5.79 -33.87 2.21
CA ILE A 46 5.86 -35.27 2.66
C ILE A 46 7.00 -35.49 3.66
N GLN A 47 8.13 -34.79 3.51
CA GLN A 47 9.34 -35.00 4.30
C GLN A 47 9.34 -34.21 5.64
N GLY A 48 8.21 -33.62 6.03
CA GLY A 48 8.03 -32.98 7.35
C GLY A 48 8.94 -31.77 7.63
N SER A 49 9.73 -31.34 6.65
CA SER A 49 10.69 -30.24 6.77
C SER A 49 10.04 -28.94 6.35
N SER A 50 8.92 -28.59 6.99
CA SER A 50 8.24 -27.30 6.84
C SER A 50 9.00 -26.20 7.59
N SER A 51 10.30 -26.09 7.35
CA SER A 51 11.10 -24.98 7.82
C SER A 51 10.74 -23.78 6.95
N ILE A 52 9.82 -22.96 7.42
CA ILE A 52 9.51 -21.68 6.79
C ILE A 52 10.79 -20.84 6.84
N ASP A 53 11.29 -20.42 5.68
CA ASP A 53 12.50 -19.61 5.62
C ASP A 53 12.28 -18.28 6.33
N ILE A 54 13.13 -18.02 7.32
CA ILE A 54 13.01 -16.85 8.19
C ILE A 54 13.34 -15.55 7.42
N THR A 55 14.18 -15.64 6.39
CA THR A 55 14.68 -14.49 5.62
C THR A 55 13.58 -13.64 4.97
N PRO A 56 12.68 -14.18 4.13
CA PRO A 56 11.60 -13.39 3.52
C PRO A 56 10.63 -12.81 4.56
N ILE A 57 10.41 -13.50 5.68
CA ILE A 57 9.58 -12.99 6.79
C ILE A 57 10.25 -11.77 7.43
N LEU A 58 11.55 -11.86 7.72
CA LEU A 58 12.32 -10.77 8.31
C LEU A 58 12.38 -9.56 7.36
N MET A 59 12.55 -9.78 6.06
CA MET A 59 12.45 -8.72 5.04
C MET A 59 11.08 -8.06 5.05
N LEU A 60 9.99 -8.83 5.12
CA LEU A 60 8.63 -8.30 5.17
C LEU A 60 8.39 -7.49 6.45
N LEU A 61 8.83 -7.99 7.60
CA LEU A 61 8.71 -7.29 8.88
C LEU A 61 9.46 -5.95 8.86
N ILE A 62 10.71 -5.95 8.40
CA ILE A 62 11.52 -4.73 8.27
C ILE A 62 10.86 -3.76 7.30
N GLN A 63 10.41 -4.23 6.13
CA GLN A 63 9.73 -3.39 5.14
C GLN A 63 8.44 -2.77 5.71
N PHE A 64 7.66 -3.53 6.47
CA PHE A 64 6.46 -3.03 7.13
C PHE A 64 6.79 -1.96 8.17
N LEU A 65 7.81 -2.17 9.00
CA LEU A 65 8.28 -1.16 9.96
C LEU A 65 8.76 0.12 9.28
N LEU A 66 9.49 -0.01 8.17
CA LEU A 66 9.95 1.15 7.39
C LEU A 66 8.78 1.97 6.84
N ILE A 67 7.69 1.33 6.38
CA ILE A 67 6.48 2.02 5.92
C ILE A 67 5.80 2.78 7.07
N ILE A 68 5.71 2.16 8.27
CA ILE A 68 5.14 2.81 9.44
C ILE A 68 5.94 4.05 9.83
N VAL A 69 7.26 3.91 9.96
CA VAL A 69 8.15 5.04 10.30
C VAL A 69 8.03 6.15 9.25
N ASP A 70 7.95 5.80 7.97
CA ASP A 70 7.80 6.78 6.91
C ASP A 70 6.47 7.56 7.00
N ARG A 71 5.38 6.86 7.32
CA ARG A 71 4.07 7.48 7.58
C ARG A 71 4.14 8.47 8.73
N ILE A 72 4.81 8.10 9.82
CA ILE A 72 4.97 8.96 11.01
C ILE A 72 5.72 10.24 10.64
N ILE A 73 6.84 10.13 9.92
CA ILE A 73 7.62 11.28 9.46
C ILE A 73 6.77 12.18 8.55
N TYR A 74 6.00 11.58 7.64
CA TYR A 74 5.09 12.30 6.75
C TYR A 74 4.02 13.08 7.55
N LEU A 75 3.42 12.48 8.59
CA LEU A 75 2.41 13.15 9.42
C LEU A 75 2.98 14.33 10.22
N LYS A 76 4.22 14.21 10.72
CA LYS A 76 4.91 15.27 11.46
C LYS A 76 5.47 16.40 10.56
N LYS A 77 5.56 16.18 9.24
CA LYS A 77 6.04 17.16 8.24
C LYS A 77 7.47 17.66 8.47
N HIS A 78 8.30 16.91 9.18
CA HIS A 78 9.70 17.28 9.41
C HIS A 78 10.59 16.87 8.23
N VAL A 79 10.98 17.86 7.42
CA VAL A 79 11.80 17.65 6.21
C VAL A 79 13.20 17.11 6.55
N HIS A 80 13.84 17.64 7.61
CA HIS A 80 15.18 17.18 8.03
C HIS A 80 15.17 15.71 8.45
N THR A 81 14.20 15.29 9.25
CA THR A 81 14.05 13.89 9.66
C THR A 81 13.84 12.97 8.46
N LYS A 82 13.03 13.40 7.48
CA LYS A 82 12.84 12.65 6.22
C LYS A 82 14.14 12.50 5.45
N PHE A 83 14.99 13.53 5.42
CA PHE A 83 16.30 13.47 4.75
C PHE A 83 17.22 12.42 5.39
N TYR A 84 17.40 12.45 6.72
CA TYR A 84 18.21 11.45 7.41
C TYR A 84 17.67 10.03 7.23
N PHE A 85 16.35 9.87 7.28
CA PHE A 85 15.69 8.59 7.04
C PHE A 85 15.91 8.07 5.61
N LEU A 86 15.85 8.96 4.61
CA LEU A 86 16.14 8.62 3.21
C LEU A 86 17.60 8.14 3.04
N CYS A 87 18.56 8.86 3.62
CA CYS A 87 19.97 8.46 3.59
C CYS A 87 20.18 7.10 4.28
N PHE A 88 19.57 6.90 5.45
CA PHE A 88 19.64 5.63 6.18
C PHE A 88 19.08 4.46 5.34
N GLN A 89 17.87 4.60 4.79
CA GLN A 89 17.27 3.56 3.96
C GLN A 89 18.10 3.25 2.71
N PHE A 90 18.67 4.27 2.08
CA PHE A 90 19.54 4.09 0.92
C PHE A 90 20.77 3.25 1.28
N VAL A 91 21.47 3.60 2.36
CA VAL A 91 22.67 2.87 2.81
C VAL A 91 22.32 1.44 3.21
N VAL A 92 21.28 1.23 4.03
CA VAL A 92 20.86 -0.10 4.46
C VAL A 92 20.51 -1.00 3.28
N LEU A 93 19.79 -0.47 2.28
CA LEU A 93 19.41 -1.25 1.10
C LEU A 93 20.63 -1.66 0.26
N HIS A 94 21.61 -0.77 0.07
CA HIS A 94 22.83 -1.11 -0.66
C HIS A 94 23.70 -2.09 0.11
N LEU A 95 23.88 -1.90 1.42
CA LEU A 95 24.60 -2.86 2.28
C LEU A 95 23.93 -4.23 2.26
N TRP A 96 22.60 -4.27 2.31
CA TRP A 96 21.85 -5.51 2.26
C TRP A 96 22.01 -6.24 0.93
N LEU A 97 21.90 -5.54 -0.20
CA LEU A 97 22.03 -6.15 -1.54
C LEU A 97 23.47 -6.52 -1.93
N VAL A 98 24.45 -5.71 -1.54
CA VAL A 98 25.85 -5.88 -1.98
C VAL A 98 26.61 -6.83 -1.05
N ILE A 99 26.35 -6.81 0.25
CA ILE A 99 27.13 -7.57 1.24
C ILE A 99 26.31 -8.73 1.77
N ILE A 100 25.16 -8.46 2.37
CA ILE A 100 24.39 -9.50 3.09
C ILE A 100 23.85 -10.53 2.11
N TYR A 101 23.19 -10.10 1.03
CA TYR A 101 22.57 -10.99 0.06
C TYR A 101 23.53 -12.03 -0.54
N PRO A 102 24.72 -11.67 -1.11
CA PRO A 102 25.62 -12.67 -1.66
C PRO A 102 26.25 -13.58 -0.61
N ILE A 103 26.48 -13.10 0.62
CA ILE A 103 27.00 -13.94 1.72
C ILE A 103 25.99 -15.01 2.12
N TRP A 104 24.72 -14.65 2.22
CA TRP A 104 23.67 -15.56 2.70
C TRP A 104 23.21 -16.55 1.63
N PHE A 105 23.04 -16.09 0.39
CA PHE A 105 22.48 -16.90 -0.69
C PHE A 105 23.53 -17.50 -1.63
N GLN A 106 24.82 -17.17 -1.46
CA GLN A 106 25.94 -17.62 -2.29
C GLN A 106 25.71 -17.42 -3.80
N ARG A 107 24.86 -16.47 -4.18
CA ARG A 107 24.43 -16.21 -5.56
C ARG A 107 24.55 -14.72 -5.85
N ALA A 108 24.93 -14.39 -7.08
CA ALA A 108 24.97 -13.01 -7.53
C ALA A 108 23.55 -12.43 -7.64
N MET A 109 23.41 -11.16 -7.25
CA MET A 109 22.15 -10.40 -7.33
C MET A 109 21.46 -10.41 -8.71
N PRO A 110 22.15 -10.21 -9.86
CA PRO A 110 21.48 -10.14 -11.17
C PRO A 110 20.78 -11.44 -11.58
N THR A 111 21.12 -12.57 -10.95
CA THR A 111 20.47 -13.86 -11.23
C THR A 111 19.05 -13.93 -10.66
N ASN A 112 18.73 -13.13 -9.65
CA ASN A 112 17.42 -13.14 -8.98
C ASN A 112 16.54 -11.96 -9.42
N TRP A 113 15.58 -12.24 -10.30
CA TRP A 113 14.63 -11.24 -10.79
C TRP A 113 13.85 -10.55 -9.66
N ALA A 114 13.58 -11.23 -8.54
CA ALA A 114 12.82 -10.66 -7.42
C ALA A 114 13.64 -9.60 -6.69
N ALA A 115 14.93 -9.87 -6.42
CA ALA A 115 15.84 -8.91 -5.82
C ALA A 115 16.05 -7.69 -6.73
N VAL A 116 16.20 -7.91 -8.04
CA VAL A 116 16.31 -6.85 -9.05
C VAL A 116 15.06 -5.98 -9.07
N SER A 117 13.87 -6.59 -9.05
CA SER A 117 12.61 -5.86 -9.04
C SER A 117 12.44 -5.01 -7.78
N ILE A 118 12.77 -5.55 -6.60
CA ILE A 118 12.75 -4.81 -5.33
C ILE A 118 13.66 -3.58 -5.41
N TYR A 119 14.88 -3.75 -5.94
CA TYR A 119 15.83 -2.65 -6.12
C TYR A 119 15.24 -1.54 -7.02
N ILE A 120 14.68 -1.91 -8.17
CA ILE A 120 14.08 -0.96 -9.12
C ILE A 120 12.95 -0.16 -8.45
N PHE A 121 12.00 -0.82 -7.79
CA PHE A 121 10.89 -0.13 -7.12
C PHE A 121 11.35 0.73 -5.94
N LYS A 122 12.40 0.32 -5.21
CA LYS A 122 13.01 1.15 -4.17
C LYS A 122 13.74 2.36 -4.74
N SER A 123 14.39 2.24 -5.89
CA SER A 123 14.97 3.41 -6.58
C SER A 123 13.90 4.41 -7.01
N PHE A 124 12.74 3.94 -7.51
CA PHE A 124 11.60 4.81 -7.75
C PHE A 124 11.10 5.49 -6.47
N TYR A 125 11.02 4.75 -5.36
CA TYR A 125 10.68 5.32 -4.05
C TYR A 125 11.67 6.42 -3.65
N PHE A 126 12.98 6.20 -3.76
CA PHE A 126 14.01 7.20 -3.43
C PHE A 126 13.93 8.45 -4.32
N MET A 127 13.63 8.27 -5.61
CA MET A 127 13.39 9.38 -6.53
C MET A 127 12.17 10.21 -6.08
N LEU A 128 11.04 9.58 -5.79
CA LEU A 128 9.82 10.28 -5.32
C LEU A 128 10.03 10.95 -3.95
N SER A 129 10.78 10.30 -3.07
CA SER A 129 11.11 10.81 -1.73
C SER A 129 11.98 12.07 -1.81
N SER A 130 13.01 12.07 -2.66
CA SER A 130 13.83 13.26 -2.89
C SER A 130 13.04 14.42 -3.53
N LEU A 131 12.12 14.12 -4.46
CA LEU A 131 11.20 15.11 -5.03
C LEU A 131 10.27 15.73 -3.98
N GLN A 132 9.79 14.93 -3.03
CA GLN A 132 8.98 15.45 -1.92
C GLN A 132 9.80 16.33 -0.97
N ILE A 133 11.03 15.97 -0.64
CA ILE A 133 11.93 16.79 0.17
C ILE A 133 12.19 18.14 -0.52
N ARG A 134 12.43 18.13 -1.83
CA ARG A 134 12.66 19.34 -2.63
C ARG A 134 11.46 20.27 -2.67
N ASN A 135 10.26 19.72 -2.88
CA ASN A 135 9.03 20.50 -3.04
C ASN A 135 8.34 20.84 -1.70
N GLY A 136 8.74 20.16 -0.62
CA GLY A 136 8.20 20.31 0.73
C GLY A 136 6.82 19.68 0.93
N TYR A 137 6.33 19.71 2.17
CA TYR A 137 5.05 19.11 2.54
C TYR A 137 3.86 20.08 2.39
N PRO A 138 2.70 19.63 1.88
CA PRO A 138 1.48 20.44 1.81
C PRO A 138 0.87 20.68 3.20
N THR A 139 0.05 21.74 3.32
CA THR A 139 -0.61 22.09 4.58
C THR A 139 -1.75 21.13 4.93
N ARG A 140 -2.46 20.58 3.94
CA ARG A 140 -3.59 19.66 4.13
C ARG A 140 -3.22 18.22 3.75
N ILE A 141 -2.87 17.39 4.75
CA ILE A 141 -2.38 16.00 4.56
C ILE A 141 -3.35 14.91 5.05
N LEU A 142 -4.38 15.27 5.81
CA LEU A 142 -5.27 14.30 6.48
C LEU A 142 -6.28 13.64 5.51
N GLY A 143 -6.49 14.21 4.33
CA GLY A 143 -7.44 13.69 3.36
C GLY A 143 -6.94 12.39 2.72
N ASN A 144 -7.84 11.43 2.51
CA ASN A 144 -7.51 10.24 1.72
C ASN A 144 -7.38 10.61 0.22
N PHE A 145 -6.27 10.25 -0.42
CA PHE A 145 -6.02 10.58 -1.84
C PHE A 145 -7.04 9.94 -2.79
N LEU A 146 -7.60 8.79 -2.41
CA LEU A 146 -8.60 8.08 -3.20
C LEU A 146 -9.95 8.82 -3.21
N THR A 147 -10.25 9.57 -2.15
CA THR A 147 -11.56 10.20 -1.96
C THR A 147 -11.66 11.64 -2.48
N THR A 148 -10.61 12.17 -3.12
CA THR A 148 -10.57 13.56 -3.61
C THR A 148 -11.58 13.88 -4.70
N ARG A 149 -11.90 12.92 -5.58
CA ARG A 149 -12.88 13.10 -6.66
C ARG A 149 -13.89 11.98 -6.67
N TYR A 150 -15.10 12.27 -7.12
CA TYR A 150 -16.18 11.30 -7.24
C TYR A 150 -16.18 10.67 -8.64
N SER A 151 -15.72 9.43 -8.71
CA SER A 151 -15.73 8.62 -9.92
C SER A 151 -15.89 7.15 -9.56
N ILE A 152 -16.54 6.37 -10.43
CA ILE A 152 -16.71 4.93 -10.23
C ILE A 152 -15.37 4.20 -10.15
N LEU A 153 -14.37 4.63 -10.94
CA LEU A 153 -13.03 4.05 -10.90
C LEU A 153 -12.35 4.27 -9.54
N ARG A 154 -12.50 5.48 -8.97
CA ARG A 154 -11.98 5.78 -7.63
C ARG A 154 -12.73 5.02 -6.54
N LEU A 155 -14.04 4.83 -6.69
CA LEU A 155 -14.84 3.99 -5.80
C LEU A 155 -14.31 2.55 -5.80
N LEU A 156 -14.04 1.98 -6.98
CA LEU A 156 -13.47 0.64 -7.10
C LEU A 156 -12.08 0.56 -6.44
N CYS A 157 -11.17 1.48 -6.75
CA CYS A 157 -9.85 1.53 -6.12
C CYS A 157 -9.93 1.66 -4.59
N TYR A 158 -10.86 2.47 -4.08
CA TYR A 158 -11.07 2.61 -2.64
C TYR A 158 -11.63 1.34 -1.99
N LYS A 159 -12.53 0.62 -2.68
CA LYS A 159 -13.01 -0.68 -2.20
C LYS A 159 -11.89 -1.72 -2.18
N LEU A 160 -11.04 -1.77 -3.21
CA LEU A 160 -9.84 -2.62 -3.23
C LEU A 160 -8.90 -2.31 -2.06
N TYR A 161 -8.66 -1.02 -1.78
CA TYR A 161 -7.88 -0.58 -0.62
C TYR A 161 -8.46 -1.07 0.71
N CYS A 162 -9.78 -1.07 0.88
CA CYS A 162 -10.45 -1.56 2.09
C CYS A 162 -10.48 -3.09 2.21
N ILE A 163 -10.29 -3.84 1.12
CA ILE A 163 -10.27 -5.32 1.15
C ILE A 163 -8.94 -5.84 1.73
N ILE A 164 -7.86 -5.06 1.60
CA ILE A 164 -6.55 -5.46 2.12
C ILE A 164 -6.65 -5.53 3.65
N PRO A 165 -6.38 -6.70 4.26
CA PRO A 165 -6.54 -6.87 5.70
C PRO A 165 -5.61 -5.93 6.46
N PHE A 166 -6.11 -5.37 7.57
CA PHE A 166 -5.41 -4.45 8.48
C PHE A 166 -4.91 -3.11 7.89
N LEU A 167 -4.78 -2.97 6.57
CA LEU A 167 -4.16 -1.78 5.96
C LEU A 167 -4.98 -0.51 6.23
N TYR A 168 -6.30 -0.58 6.05
CA TYR A 168 -7.20 0.52 6.39
C TYR A 168 -7.12 0.88 7.88
N GLU A 169 -7.20 -0.12 8.75
CA GLU A 169 -7.27 0.04 10.19
C GLU A 169 -5.96 0.62 10.75
N MET A 170 -4.82 0.06 10.35
CA MET A 170 -3.50 0.56 10.73
C MET A 170 -3.29 2.00 10.29
N ARG A 171 -3.78 2.38 9.10
CA ARG A 171 -3.73 3.77 8.64
C ARG A 171 -4.54 4.70 9.54
N VAL A 172 -5.76 4.30 9.94
CA VAL A 172 -6.61 5.09 10.85
C VAL A 172 -5.98 5.19 12.23
N LEU A 173 -5.44 4.08 12.75
CA LEU A 173 -4.73 4.04 14.04
C LEU A 173 -3.52 4.98 14.05
N MET A 174 -2.68 4.93 13.02
CA MET A 174 -1.52 5.82 12.90
C MET A 174 -1.94 7.29 12.79
N ASP A 175 -2.94 7.58 11.96
CA ASP A 175 -3.44 8.95 11.82
C ASP A 175 -4.01 9.47 13.16
N TRP A 176 -4.69 8.63 13.95
CA TRP A 176 -5.15 8.98 15.30
C TRP A 176 -4.00 9.18 16.30
N MET A 177 -3.01 8.27 16.34
CA MET A 177 -1.90 8.33 17.30
C MET A 177 -0.99 9.55 17.09
N PHE A 178 -0.75 9.94 15.82
CA PHE A 178 0.27 10.94 15.49
C PHE A 178 -0.30 12.32 15.12
N THR A 179 -1.63 12.47 15.07
CA THR A 179 -2.31 13.75 14.86
C THR A 179 -2.89 14.25 16.18
N PRO A 180 -2.71 15.55 16.52
CA PRO A 180 -3.37 16.11 17.69
C PRO A 180 -4.89 16.11 17.49
N THR A 181 -5.60 15.26 18.23
CA THR A 181 -7.06 15.15 18.22
C THR A 181 -7.56 15.01 19.65
N SER A 182 -8.73 15.59 19.94
CA SER A 182 -9.42 15.43 21.22
C SER A 182 -10.34 14.21 21.27
N LEU A 183 -10.54 13.52 20.13
CA LEU A 183 -11.40 12.35 20.05
C LEU A 183 -10.70 11.11 20.63
N SER A 184 -11.43 10.34 21.43
CA SER A 184 -11.00 8.98 21.77
C SER A 184 -10.94 8.10 20.53
N LEU A 185 -10.19 6.99 20.61
CA LEU A 185 -9.96 6.11 19.48
C LEU A 185 -11.26 5.62 18.83
N THR A 186 -12.23 5.19 19.64
CA THR A 186 -13.52 4.70 19.17
C THR A 186 -14.30 5.76 18.39
N TYR A 187 -14.34 7.00 18.90
CA TYR A 187 -15.01 8.10 18.20
C TYR A 187 -14.28 8.50 16.93
N TYR A 188 -12.95 8.39 16.90
CA TYR A 188 -12.16 8.65 15.69
C TYR A 188 -12.46 7.62 14.58
N PHE A 189 -12.50 6.33 14.93
CA PHE A 189 -12.92 5.27 14.01
C PHE A 189 -14.34 5.49 13.49
N MET A 190 -15.28 5.84 14.38
CA MET A 190 -16.67 6.12 14.01
C MET A 190 -16.76 7.28 13.01
N MET A 191 -16.00 8.36 13.24
CA MET A 191 -15.94 9.51 12.34
C MET A 191 -15.42 9.11 10.94
N GLU A 192 -14.33 8.34 10.87
CA GLU A 192 -13.76 7.84 9.62
C GLU A 192 -14.72 6.89 8.88
N GLU A 193 -15.46 6.05 9.60
CA GLU A 193 -16.46 5.18 9.01
C GLU A 193 -17.65 5.96 8.43
N ILE A 194 -18.17 6.96 9.15
CA ILE A 194 -19.24 7.85 8.67
C ILE A 194 -18.77 8.58 7.40
N ALA A 195 -17.55 9.13 7.41
CA ALA A 195 -16.98 9.83 6.26
C ALA A 195 -16.86 8.90 5.03
N ARG A 196 -16.40 7.66 5.23
CA ARG A 196 -16.32 6.62 4.20
C ARG A 196 -17.71 6.28 3.62
N ASN A 197 -18.71 6.11 4.47
CA ASN A 197 -20.07 5.78 4.05
C ASN A 197 -20.70 6.94 3.27
N ALA A 198 -20.56 8.17 3.76
CA ALA A 198 -21.04 9.37 3.08
C ALA A 198 -20.39 9.54 1.69
N TRP A 199 -19.07 9.33 1.59
CA TRP A 199 -18.35 9.41 0.32
C TRP A 199 -18.79 8.33 -0.67
N THR A 200 -18.98 7.09 -0.21
CA THR A 200 -19.46 5.97 -1.03
C THR A 200 -20.85 6.27 -1.60
N GLN A 201 -21.78 6.74 -0.76
CA GLN A 201 -23.14 7.11 -1.18
C GLN A 201 -23.12 8.28 -2.17
N LYS A 202 -22.21 9.24 -2.01
CA LYS A 202 -22.04 10.35 -2.95
C LYS A 202 -21.53 9.87 -4.32
N CYS A 203 -20.59 8.93 -4.35
CA CYS A 203 -20.08 8.35 -5.60
C CYS A 203 -21.19 7.62 -6.38
N TRP A 204 -22.01 6.83 -5.69
CA TRP A 204 -23.16 6.17 -6.31
C TRP A 204 -24.17 7.17 -6.86
N ARG A 205 -24.56 8.18 -6.08
CA ARG A 205 -25.49 9.23 -6.54
C ARG A 205 -25.00 9.96 -7.79
N ILE A 206 -23.71 10.29 -7.87
CA ILE A 206 -23.13 10.94 -9.05
C ILE A 206 -23.13 9.98 -10.25
N THR A 207 -22.86 8.70 -10.02
CA THR A 207 -22.87 7.69 -11.08
C THR A 207 -24.28 7.49 -11.64
N TYR A 208 -25.29 7.35 -10.78
CA TYR A 208 -26.70 7.28 -11.19
C TYR A 208 -27.21 8.57 -11.82
N GLY A 209 -26.73 9.74 -11.36
CA GLY A 209 -27.08 11.03 -11.96
C GLY A 209 -26.52 11.21 -13.37
N ARG A 210 -25.33 10.64 -13.67
CA ARG A 210 -24.75 10.65 -15.02
C ARG A 210 -25.46 9.70 -15.98
N SER A 211 -25.98 8.58 -15.47
CA SER A 211 -26.69 7.57 -16.26
C SER A 211 -28.06 7.28 -15.63
N PRO A 212 -29.06 8.18 -15.78
CA PRO A 212 -30.37 7.99 -15.17
C PRO A 212 -31.05 6.78 -15.81
N THR A 213 -31.43 5.81 -14.98
CA THR A 213 -32.26 4.70 -15.41
C THR A 213 -33.68 5.21 -15.68
N LYS A 214 -34.30 4.74 -16.77
CA LYS A 214 -35.71 5.06 -17.05
C LYS A 214 -36.55 4.56 -15.87
N ARG A 215 -37.45 5.41 -15.37
CA ARG A 215 -38.39 5.04 -14.30
C ARG A 215 -39.12 3.76 -14.69
N ALA A 216 -39.17 2.79 -13.78
CA ALA A 216 -39.90 1.55 -14.02
C ALA A 216 -41.36 1.89 -14.39
N LYS A 217 -41.78 1.48 -15.60
CA LYS A 217 -43.20 1.51 -15.96
C LYS A 217 -43.85 0.28 -15.35
N ASN A 218 -44.99 0.44 -14.68
CA ASN A 218 -45.83 -0.69 -14.31
C ASN A 218 -46.14 -1.46 -15.59
N ARG A 219 -45.63 -2.69 -15.70
CA ARG A 219 -46.11 -3.62 -16.73
C ARG A 219 -47.55 -3.94 -16.34
N GLY A 220 -48.50 -3.68 -17.24
CA GLY A 220 -49.85 -4.22 -17.11
C GLY A 220 -49.79 -5.73 -16.90
N ARG A 221 -50.84 -6.30 -16.28
CA ARG A 221 -50.94 -7.73 -15.93
C ARG A 221 -50.39 -8.59 -17.07
N CYS A 222 -49.34 -9.37 -16.78
CA CYS A 222 -48.72 -10.24 -17.77
C CYS A 222 -49.75 -11.28 -18.21
N GLU A 223 -50.31 -11.14 -19.41
CA GLU A 223 -51.26 -12.12 -20.00
C GLU A 223 -50.61 -13.51 -20.12
N ARG A 224 -49.27 -13.60 -20.13
CA ARG A 224 -48.50 -14.84 -20.17
C ARG A 224 -48.48 -15.62 -18.83
N CYS A 225 -49.00 -15.03 -17.75
CA CYS A 225 -49.17 -15.69 -16.44
C CYS A 225 -50.63 -16.12 -16.16
N LYS A 226 -51.54 -16.09 -17.16
CA LYS A 226 -52.94 -16.54 -17.01
C LYS A 226 -53.18 -18.01 -17.41
N ILE A 227 -52.14 -18.76 -17.81
CA ILE A 227 -52.28 -20.14 -18.32
C ILE A 227 -51.72 -21.18 -17.33
N ILE A 228 -51.75 -20.89 -16.02
CA ILE A 228 -51.50 -21.91 -14.97
C ILE A 228 -52.62 -21.81 -13.95
#